data_AF-A0A7W9P8M5-F1
#
_entry.id   AF-A0A7W9P8M5-F1
#
_cell.length_a   1.000
_cell.length_b   1.000
_cell.length_c   1.000
_cell.angle_alpha   90.00
_cell.angle_beta   90.00
_cell.angle_gamma   90.00
#
_symmetry.space_group_name_H-M   'P 1'
#
loop_
_entity.id
_entity.type
_entity.pdbx_description
1 polymer ?
#
loop_
_entity_poly.entity_id
_entity_poly.type
_entity_poly.pdbx_seq_one_letter_code
_entity_poly.pdbx_strand_id
1 'polypeptide(L)' 'MKFGQAAQSVVLNILRPGGLLSAVQIQRQAQLPGWTTRSALARLQSRGLVVAIAHKGCWQISERGRAALTADGPR' A
#
# COMPACT_ATOMS: atom_id res chain seq x y z
N MET A 1 -10.76 -16.82 4.11
CA MET A 1 -10.16 -15.66 4.81
C MET A 1 -9.05 -15.06 3.95
N LYS A 2 -9.23 -13.84 3.43
CA LYS A 2 -8.26 -13.19 2.53
C LYS A 2 -7.18 -12.47 3.35
N PHE A 3 -6.23 -13.19 3.94
CA PHE A 3 -5.07 -12.60 4.63
C PHE A 3 -4.34 -11.57 3.76
N GLY A 4 -4.31 -11.80 2.44
CA GLY A 4 -3.75 -10.86 1.48
C GLY A 4 -4.54 -9.57 1.28
N GLN A 5 -5.86 -9.53 1.53
CA GLN A 5 -6.64 -8.27 1.46
C GLN A 5 -6.41 -7.40 2.69
N ALA A 6 -6.39 -7.98 3.89
CA ALA A 6 -6.13 -7.22 5.12
C ALA A 6 -4.78 -6.49 5.03
N ALA A 7 -3.74 -7.19 4.54
CA ALA A 7 -2.44 -6.58 4.29
C ALA A 7 -2.49 -5.44 3.25
N GLN A 8 -3.28 -5.57 2.18
CA GLN A 8 -3.45 -4.52 1.17
C GLN A 8 -4.14 -3.28 1.75
N SER A 9 -5.21 -3.46 2.53
CA SER A 9 -5.93 -2.35 3.18
C SER A 9 -5.04 -1.62 4.19
N VAL A 10 -4.26 -2.34 4.99
CA VAL A 10 -3.30 -1.73 5.93
C VAL A 10 -2.24 -0.90 5.19
N VAL A 11 -1.64 -1.45 4.12
CA VAL A 11 -0.65 -0.73 3.32
C VAL A 11 -1.24 0.52 2.66
N LEU A 12 -2.46 0.43 2.12
CA LEU A 12 -3.15 1.59 1.54
C LEU A 12 -3.44 2.65 2.60
N ASN A 13 -3.90 2.26 3.79
CA ASN A 13 -4.20 3.20 4.86
C ASN A 13 -2.94 3.93 5.37
N ILE A 14 -1.80 3.23 5.42
CA ILE A 14 -0.49 3.81 5.73
C ILE A 14 -0.06 4.83 4.67
N LEU A 15 -0.33 4.56 3.39
CA LEU A 15 0.02 5.47 2.28
C LEU A 15 -1.03 6.58 2.05
N ARG A 16 -2.19 6.50 2.69
CA ARG A 16 -3.30 7.48 2.60
C ARG A 16 -2.89 8.94 2.81
N PRO A 17 -1.95 9.29 3.72
CA PRO A 17 -1.50 10.67 3.90
C PRO A 17 -0.81 11.27 2.67
N GLY A 18 -0.54 10.48 1.63
CA GLY A 18 -0.01 10.97 0.35
C GLY A 18 1.51 11.10 0.29
N GLY A 19 2.24 10.46 1.21
CA GLY A 19 3.70 10.51 1.29
C GLY A 19 4.44 9.41 0.52
N LEU A 20 5.76 9.58 0.41
CA LEU A 20 6.69 8.58 -0.10
C LEU A 20 7.23 7.73 1.05
N LEU A 21 6.88 6.44 1.06
CA LEU A 21 7.38 5.49 2.06
C LEU A 21 8.16 4.36 1.40
N SER A 22 9.33 4.03 1.94
CA SER A 22 10.07 2.85 1.53
C SER A 22 9.36 1.56 1.94
N ALA A 23 9.64 0.45 1.25
CA ALA A 23 9.07 -0.84 1.61
C ALA A 23 9.36 -1.24 3.08
N VAL A 24 10.52 -0.84 3.61
CA VAL A 24 10.92 -1.09 5.01
C VAL A 24 10.09 -0.26 6.00
N GLN A 25 9.82 1.01 5.68
CA GLN A 25 8.96 1.85 6.53
C GLN A 25 7.52 1.33 6.55
N ILE A 26 7.00 0.95 5.38
CA ILE A 26 5.67 0.33 5.26
C ILE A 26 5.63 -0.96 6.05
N GLN A 27 6.67 -1.79 5.97
CA GLN A 27 6.75 -3.03 6.75
C GLN A 27 6.69 -2.77 8.26
N ARG A 28 7.47 -1.81 8.76
CA ARG A 28 7.49 -1.45 10.19
C ARG A 28 6.14 -0.90 10.66
N GLN A 29 5.52 -0.02 9.88
CA GLN A 29 4.22 0.57 10.24
C GLN A 29 3.07 -0.43 10.11
N ALA A 30 3.11 -1.31 9.12
CA ALA A 30 2.09 -2.35 8.92
C ALA A 30 2.23 -3.51 9.91
N GLN A 31 3.38 -3.64 10.58
CA GLN A 31 3.74 -4.79 11.43
C GLN A 31 3.60 -6.12 10.66
N LEU A 32 3.93 -6.10 9.36
CA LEU A 32 3.82 -7.26 8.48
C LEU A 32 5.20 -7.86 8.17
N PRO A 33 5.28 -9.16 7.85
CA PRO A 33 6.49 -9.76 7.30
C PRO A 33 6.87 -9.11 5.97
N GLY A 34 8.17 -8.93 5.73
CA GLY A 34 8.65 -8.26 4.50
C GLY A 34 8.14 -8.89 3.20
N TRP A 35 8.00 -10.22 3.14
CA TRP A 35 7.43 -10.90 1.96
C TRP A 35 5.94 -10.62 1.77
N THR A 36 5.16 -10.51 2.86
CA THR A 36 3.75 -10.13 2.83
C THR A 36 3.58 -8.69 2.36
N THR A 37 4.41 -7.77 2.86
CA THR A 37 4.42 -6.36 2.44
C THR A 37 4.75 -6.24 0.96
N ARG A 38 5.80 -6.92 0.47
CA ARG A 38 6.15 -6.94 -0.96
C ARG A 38 5.03 -7.50 -1.83
N SER A 39 4.40 -8.60 -1.40
CA SER A 39 3.29 -9.22 -2.12
C SER A 39 2.05 -8.31 -2.16
N ALA A 40 1.77 -7.57 -1.09
CA ALA A 40 0.71 -6.59 -1.04
C ALA A 40 1.01 -5.41 -1.98
N LEU A 41 2.22 -4.86 -1.94
CA LEU A 41 2.67 -3.78 -2.81
C LEU A 41 2.59 -4.17 -4.30
N ALA A 42 3.07 -5.36 -4.68
CA ALA A 42 2.99 -5.84 -6.06
C ALA A 42 1.54 -5.97 -6.56
N ARG A 43 0.63 -6.48 -5.72
CA ARG A 43 -0.80 -6.56 -6.06
C ARG A 43 -1.46 -5.18 -6.18
N LEU A 44 -1.15 -4.26 -5.27
CA LEU A 44 -1.65 -2.90 -5.31
C LEU A 44 -1.12 -2.16 -6.55
N GLN A 45 0.13 -2.39 -6.94
CA GLN A 45 0.76 -1.84 -8.13
C GLN A 45 0.10 -2.38 -9.40
N SER A 46 -0.11 -3.70 -9.48
CA SER A 46 -0.81 -4.33 -10.61
C SER A 46 -2.24 -3.78 -10.79
N ARG A 47 -2.88 -3.34 -9.71
CA ARG A 47 -4.20 -2.66 -9.74
C ARG A 47 -4.12 -1.16 -9.99
N GLY A 48 -2.92 -0.60 -10.11
CA GLY A 48 -2.71 0.84 -10.27
C GLY A 48 -3.13 1.67 -9.06
N LEU A 49 -3.13 1.09 -7.85
CA LEU A 49 -3.51 1.78 -6.61
C LEU A 49 -2.28 2.43 -5.92
N VAL A 50 -1.10 1.85 -6.09
CA VAL A 50 0.17 2.42 -5.64
C VAL A 50 1.18 2.44 -6.78
N VAL A 51 2.15 3.35 -6.70
CA VAL A 51 3.21 3.51 -7.70
C VAL A 51 4.56 3.37 -6.99
N ALA A 52 5.46 2.60 -7.59
CA ALA A 52 6.85 2.51 -7.16
C ALA A 52 7.66 3.64 -7.82
N ILE A 53 8.39 4.40 -7.02
CA ILE A 53 9.35 5.39 -7.52
C ILE A 53 10.71 4.71 -7.65
N ALA A 54 11.04 4.33 -8.88
CA ALA A 54 12.22 3.51 -9.22
C ALA A 54 13.53 4.07 -8.66
N HIS A 55 13.69 5.39 -8.64
CA HIS A 55 14.93 6.06 -8.23
C HIS A 55 15.17 6.07 -6.71
N LYS A 56 14.15 5.78 -5.89
CA LYS A 56 14.24 5.87 -4.42
C LYS A 56 13.84 4.59 -3.69
N GLY A 57 13.32 3.57 -4.38
CA GLY A 57 12.73 2.39 -3.73
C GLY A 57 11.54 2.75 -2.82
N CYS A 58 10.91 3.90 -3.07
CA CYS A 58 9.78 4.42 -2.33
C CYS A 58 8.48 4.09 -3.06
N TRP A 59 7.40 4.03 -2.29
CA TRP A 59 6.06 3.78 -2.74
C TRP A 59 5.18 4.97 -2.41
N GLN A 60 4.28 5.28 -3.33
CA GLN A 60 3.29 6.33 -3.18
C GLN A 60 1.90 5.80 -3.50
N ILE A 61 0.88 6.33 -2.84
CA ILE A 61 -0.50 6.11 -3.27
C ILE A 61 -0.79 6.89 -4.56
N SER A 62 -1.37 6.21 -5.54
CA SER A 62 -1.88 6.86 -6.75
C SER A 62 -3.19 7.59 -6.47
N GLU A 63 -3.61 8.45 -7.39
CA GLU A 63 -4.94 9.07 -7.33
C GLU A 63 -6.07 8.02 -7.32
N ARG A 64 -5.94 6.96 -8.13
CA ARG A 64 -6.88 5.83 -8.13
C ARG A 64 -6.92 5.09 -6.80
N GLY A 65 -5.76 4.94 -6.14
CA GLY A 65 -5.65 4.37 -4.80
C GLY A 65 -6.35 5.22 -3.74
N ARG A 66 -6.20 6.54 -3.83
CA ARG A 66 -6.93 7.48 -2.97
C ARG A 66 -8.44 7.40 -3.20
N ALA A 67 -8.88 7.39 -4.46
CA ALA A 67 -10.29 7.24 -4.80
C ALA A 67 -10.87 5.90 -4.30
N ALA A 68 -10.09 4.81 -4.38
CA ALA A 68 -10.49 3.52 -3.85
C ALA A 68 -10.66 3.52 -2.32
N LEU A 69 -9.81 4.25 -1.58
CA LEU A 69 -9.96 4.44 -0.14
C LEU A 69 -11.17 5.29 0.23
N THR A 70 -11.52 6.29 -0.59
CA THR A 70 -12.72 7.11 -0.40
C THR A 70 -13.99 6.31 -0.73
N ALA A 71 -13.94 5.45 -1.75
CA ALA A 71 -15.06 4.58 -2.13
C ALA A 71 -15.30 3.45 -1.12
N ASP A 72 -14.24 2.97 -0.46
CA ASP A 72 -14.30 2.02 0.66
C ASP A 72 -14.56 2.72 2.01
N GLY A 73 -15.26 3.87 2.00
CA GLY A 73 -15.51 4.74 3.14
C GLY A 73 -15.97 4.01 4.43
N PRO A 74 -15.77 4.66 5.60
CA PRO A 74 -15.69 4.00 6.90
C PRO A 74 -16.97 3.23 7.20
N ARG A 75 -16.83 1.91 7.36
CA ARG A 75 -17.82 1.08 8.06
C ARG A 75 -17.30 0.79 9.46
#